data_AF-A0A1E3VMF3-F1
#
_entry.id   AF-A0A1E3VMF3-F1
#
_cell.length_a   1.000
_cell.length_b   1.000
_cell.length_c   1.000
_cell.angle_alpha   90.00
_cell.angle_beta   90.00
_cell.angle_gamma   90.00
#
_symmetry.space_group_name_H-M   'P 1'
#
loop_
_entity.id
_entity.type
_entity.pdbx_description
1 polymer ?
#
loop_
_entity_poly.entity_id
_entity_poly.type
_entity_poly.pdbx_seq_one_letter_code
_entity_poly.pdbx_strand_id
1 'polypeptide(L)'
;MTGNSGPGLDQQDQQLAAEAQQKALEFGQAGQATSWSNPANQHNGQIVPGTPYKKGSSFCRPFTHTMFINGAPQTTNGTACRQPDGRWNQVG
;
A
#
# COMPACT_ATOMS: atom_id res chain seq x y z
N MET A 1 9.31 -17.40 -6.35
CA MET A 1 8.96 -15.97 -6.25
C MET A 1 8.01 -15.84 -5.07
N THR A 2 8.54 -15.68 -3.86
CA THR A 2 7.74 -15.71 -2.63
C THR A 2 7.24 -14.30 -2.36
N GLY A 3 6.10 -13.94 -2.97
CA GLY A 3 5.30 -12.82 -2.49
C GLY A 3 4.73 -13.23 -1.14
N ASN A 4 5.32 -12.72 -0.07
CA ASN A 4 4.82 -12.92 1.28
C ASN A 4 3.55 -12.09 1.47
N SER A 5 2.46 -12.58 0.89
CA SER A 5 1.11 -12.07 1.10
C SER A 5 0.75 -12.33 2.55
N GLY A 6 0.37 -11.27 3.28
CA GLY A 6 -0.13 -11.40 4.64
C GLY A 6 -1.23 -12.46 4.71
N PRO A 7 -1.28 -13.27 5.79
CA PRO A 7 -2.20 -14.39 5.89
C PRO A 7 -3.65 -13.88 5.79
N GLY A 8 -4.29 -14.07 4.63
CA GLY A 8 -5.70 -13.73 4.43
C GLY A 8 -6.07 -12.98 3.14
N LEU A 9 -5.12 -12.52 2.33
CA LEU A 9 -5.42 -11.88 1.03
C LEU A 9 -5.30 -12.89 -0.12
N ASP A 10 -6.35 -12.99 -0.93
CA ASP A 10 -6.28 -13.76 -2.19
C ASP A 10 -5.53 -12.98 -3.30
N GLN A 11 -5.39 -13.58 -4.48
CA GLN A 11 -4.68 -12.94 -5.59
C GLN A 11 -5.39 -11.67 -6.10
N GLN A 12 -6.71 -11.62 -6.02
CA GLN A 12 -7.50 -10.48 -6.49
C GLN A 12 -7.43 -9.32 -5.49
N ASP A 13 -7.48 -9.62 -4.20
CA ASP A 13 -7.19 -8.67 -3.12
C ASP A 13 -5.81 -8.05 -3.30
N GLN A 14 -4.80 -8.87 -3.58
CA GLN A 14 -3.44 -8.40 -3.81
C GLN A 14 -3.35 -7.45 -5.00
N GLN A 15 -4.07 -7.73 -6.09
CA GLN A 15 -4.13 -6.85 -7.25
C GLN A 15 -4.80 -5.51 -6.91
N LEU A 16 -5.96 -5.55 -6.27
CA LEU A 16 -6.71 -4.34 -5.87
C LEU A 16 -5.91 -3.50 -4.87
N ALA A 17 -5.30 -4.14 -3.88
CA ALA A 17 -4.42 -3.51 -2.91
C ALA A 17 -3.19 -2.89 -3.57
N ALA A 18 -2.52 -3.61 -4.48
CA ALA A 18 -1.36 -3.10 -5.20
C ALA A 18 -1.72 -1.90 -6.08
N GLU A 19 -2.86 -1.94 -6.78
CA GLU A 19 -3.31 -0.83 -7.62
C GLU A 19 -3.65 0.41 -6.77
N ALA A 20 -4.35 0.21 -5.64
CA ALA A 20 -4.62 1.27 -4.68
C ALA A 20 -3.34 1.83 -4.06
N GLN A 21 -2.36 0.97 -3.76
CA GLN A 21 -1.07 1.37 -3.23
C GLN A 21 -0.31 2.22 -4.23
N GLN A 22 -0.26 1.80 -5.50
CA GLN A 22 0.37 2.57 -6.55
C GLN A 22 -0.30 3.93 -6.71
N LYS A 23 -1.64 3.99 -6.79
CA LYS A 23 -2.38 5.26 -6.83
C LYS A 23 -2.09 6.15 -5.62
N ALA A 24 -2.08 5.59 -4.42
CA ALA A 24 -1.79 6.32 -3.19
C ALA A 24 -0.36 6.90 -3.16
N LEU A 25 0.61 6.14 -3.66
CA LEU A 25 2.02 6.56 -3.69
C LEU A 25 2.29 7.58 -4.80
N GLU A 26 1.72 7.36 -5.98
CA GLU A 26 1.96 8.15 -7.19
C GLU A 26 1.13 9.44 -7.22
N PHE A 27 -0.16 9.35 -6.89
CA PHE A 27 -1.10 10.48 -6.94
C PHE A 27 -1.66 10.88 -5.58
N GLY A 28 -1.61 10.00 -4.57
CA GLY A 28 -2.19 10.26 -3.26
C GLY A 28 -1.45 11.37 -2.50
N GLN A 29 -2.21 12.24 -1.84
CA GLN A 29 -1.65 13.26 -0.95
C GLN A 29 -1.35 12.67 0.44
N ALA A 30 -0.33 13.21 1.12
CA ALA A 30 0.01 12.73 2.46
C ALA A 30 -1.18 12.92 3.41
N GLY A 31 -1.62 11.84 4.06
CA GLY A 31 -2.81 11.81 4.90
C GLY A 31 -4.12 11.50 4.15
N GLN A 32 -4.10 11.36 2.81
CA GLN A 32 -5.29 11.04 2.03
C GLN A 32 -5.46 9.52 1.90
N ALA A 33 -6.44 8.96 2.59
CA ALA A 33 -6.77 7.54 2.50
C ALA A 33 -7.26 7.16 1.09
N THR A 34 -6.58 6.22 0.45
CA THR A 34 -7.02 5.56 -0.78
C THR A 34 -7.66 4.23 -0.40
N SER A 35 -8.98 4.17 -0.45
CA SER A 35 -9.73 2.95 -0.17
C SER A 35 -9.78 2.03 -1.38
N TRP A 36 -9.84 0.73 -1.11
CA TRP A 36 -10.13 -0.31 -2.08
C TRP A 36 -11.06 -1.34 -1.46
N SER A 37 -11.86 -1.99 -2.29
CA SER A 37 -12.79 -3.01 -1.85
C SER A 37 -12.86 -4.12 -2.90
N ASN A 38 -12.89 -5.35 -2.41
CA ASN A 38 -13.10 -6.53 -3.22
C ASN A 38 -14.54 -7.04 -3.01
N PRO A 39 -15.42 -6.90 -4.01
CA PRO A 39 -16.79 -7.37 -3.91
C PRO A 39 -16.92 -8.91 -3.90
N ALA A 40 -15.88 -9.65 -4.30
CA ALA A 40 -15.93 -11.11 -4.40
C ALA A 40 -15.90 -11.82 -3.03
N ASN A 41 -15.18 -11.26 -2.07
CA ASN A 41 -14.93 -11.83 -0.74
C ASN A 41 -15.27 -10.83 0.40
N GLN A 42 -15.88 -9.69 0.06
CA GLN A 42 -16.20 -8.58 0.96
C GLN A 42 -15.00 -7.97 1.70
N HIS A 43 -13.76 -8.29 1.28
CA HIS A 43 -12.58 -7.67 1.83
C HIS A 43 -12.52 -6.20 1.41
N ASN A 44 -12.05 -5.37 2.31
CA ASN A 44 -11.84 -3.97 2.02
C ASN A 44 -10.61 -3.48 2.75
N GLY A 45 -10.06 -2.39 2.26
CA GLY A 45 -8.89 -1.78 2.86
C GLY A 45 -8.76 -0.32 2.48
N GLN A 46 -7.81 0.32 3.15
CA GLN A 46 -7.44 1.70 2.93
C GLN A 46 -5.94 1.85 3.08
N ILE A 47 -5.37 2.64 2.20
CA ILE A 47 -3.94 2.93 2.16
C ILE A 47 -3.78 4.42 2.37
N VAL A 48 -3.17 4.79 3.49
CA VAL A 48 -2.90 6.17 3.86
C VAL A 48 -1.40 6.43 3.61
N PRO A 49 -1.02 7.14 2.55
CA PRO A 49 0.36 7.53 2.35
C PRO A 49 0.71 8.61 3.37
N GLY A 50 1.88 8.49 3.98
CA GLY A 50 2.45 9.47 4.87
C GLY A 50 3.19 10.58 4.13
N THR A 51 3.81 11.46 4.91
CA THR A 51 4.62 12.56 4.41
C THR A 51 5.86 12.01 3.71
N PRO A 52 6.11 12.35 2.43
CA PRO A 52 7.34 11.95 1.77
C PRO A 52 8.53 12.66 2.41
N TYR A 53 9.63 11.93 2.60
CA TYR A 53 10.88 12.40 3.15
C TYR A 53 12.04 12.00 2.25
N LYS A 54 13.04 12.88 2.12
CA LYS A 54 14.23 12.60 1.34
C LYS A 54 15.22 11.79 2.18
N LYS A 55 15.61 10.61 1.70
CA LYS A 55 16.64 9.76 2.31
C LYS A 55 17.83 9.69 1.35
N GLY A 56 18.84 10.52 1.60
CA GLY A 56 19.98 10.67 0.67
C GLY A 56 19.51 11.24 -0.67
N SER A 57 19.69 10.47 -1.75
CA SER A 57 19.30 10.84 -3.12
C SER A 57 17.91 10.34 -3.52
N SER A 58 17.22 9.58 -2.67
CA SER A 58 15.92 8.97 -2.96
C SER A 58 14.80 9.63 -2.15
N PHE A 59 13.59 9.65 -2.69
CA PHE A 59 12.39 10.15 -2.00
C PHE A 59 11.61 8.97 -1.42
N CYS A 60 11.67 8.79 -0.10
CA CYS A 60 10.95 7.75 0.60
C CYS A 60 9.60 8.26 1.10
N ARG A 61 8.59 7.41 1.05
CA ARG A 61 7.24 7.73 1.49
C ARG A 61 6.71 6.55 2.30
N PRO A 62 6.49 6.73 3.61
CA PRO A 62 5.85 5.71 4.41
C PRO A 62 4.38 5.64 4.02
N PHE A 63 3.74 4.50 4.21
CA PHE A 63 2.30 4.34 4.03
C PHE A 63 1.77 3.33 5.03
N THR A 64 0.53 3.54 5.46
CA THR A 64 -0.19 2.66 6.35
C THR A 64 -1.31 1.99 5.58
N HIS A 65 -1.30 0.67 5.50
CA HIS A 65 -2.32 -0.12 4.85
C HIS A 65 -3.15 -0.86 5.89
N THR A 66 -4.39 -0.43 6.06
CA THR A 66 -5.38 -1.08 6.93
C THR A 66 -6.33 -1.89 6.07
N MET A 67 -6.47 -3.18 6.37
CA MET A 67 -7.31 -4.15 5.66
C MET A 67 -8.31 -4.73 6.65
N PHE A 68 -9.51 -5.06 6.20
CA PHE A 68 -10.51 -5.73 7.01
C PHE A 68 -10.73 -7.13 6.42
N ILE A 69 -10.11 -8.12 7.04
CA ILE A 69 -10.17 -9.53 6.62
C ILE A 69 -11.01 -10.28 7.65
N ASN A 70 -12.09 -10.93 7.23
CA ASN A 70 -13.01 -11.67 8.13
C ASN A 70 -13.52 -10.84 9.33
N GLY A 71 -13.73 -9.53 9.15
CA GLY A 71 -14.15 -8.61 10.22
C GLY A 71 -13.05 -8.19 11.19
N ALA A 72 -11.83 -8.69 11.03
CA ALA A 72 -10.67 -8.26 11.80
C ALA A 72 -9.87 -7.19 11.04
N PRO A 73 -9.62 -6.00 11.62
CA PRO A 73 -8.71 -5.04 11.03
C PRO A 73 -7.26 -5.54 11.12
N GLN A 74 -6.56 -5.51 10.00
CA GLN A 74 -5.15 -5.83 9.82
C GLN A 74 -4.45 -4.57 9.32
N THR A 75 -3.67 -3.93 10.18
CA THR A 75 -2.90 -2.75 9.80
C THR A 75 -1.45 -3.15 9.59
N THR A 76 -0.93 -2.83 8.41
CA THR A 76 0.46 -3.01 8.03
C THR A 76 1.06 -1.66 7.70
N ASN A 77 2.35 -1.49 7.96
CA ASN A 77 3.07 -0.26 7.64
C ASN A 77 4.16 -0.63 6.65
N GLY A 78 4.22 0.09 5.55
CA GLY A 78 5.23 -0.07 4.52
C GLY A 78 5.92 1.25 4.23
N THR A 79 7.05 1.19 3.54
CA THR A 79 7.70 2.38 2.99
C THR A 79 8.00 2.14 1.53
N ALA A 80 7.78 3.13 0.68
CA ALA A 80 8.17 3.09 -0.73
C ALA A 80 9.18 4.20 -0.99
N CYS A 81 10.32 3.89 -1.58
CA CYS A 81 11.33 4.85 -1.96
C CYS A 81 11.37 5.01 -3.47
N ARG A 82 11.03 6.21 -3.93
CA ARG A 82 11.23 6.65 -5.31
C ARG A 82 12.71 6.85 -5.56
N GLN A 83 13.22 6.06 -6.50
CA GLN A 83 14.56 6.17 -7.01
C GLN A 83 14.66 7.35 -8.01
N PRO A 84 15.88 7.84 -8.28
CA PRO A 84 16.10 8.92 -9.25
C PRO A 84 15.66 8.56 -10.67
N ASP A 85 15.54 7.27 -10.99
CA ASP A 85 15.03 6.75 -12.26
C ASP A 85 13.49 6.86 -12.39
N GLY A 86 12.82 7.35 -11.34
CA GLY A 86 11.38 7.57 -11.31
C GLY A 86 10.57 6.39 -10.77
N ARG A 87 11.19 5.23 -10.54
CA ARG A 87 10.49 4.03 -10.03
C ARG A 87 10.35 4.06 -8.51
N TRP A 88 9.18 3.65 -8.02
CA TRP A 88 8.94 3.44 -6.59
C TRP A 88 9.33 2.00 -6.22
N ASN A 89 10.39 1.85 -5.43
CA ASN A 89 10.73 0.56 -4.82
C ASN A 89 10.14 0.49 -3.42
N GLN A 90 9.33 -0.53 -3.18
CA GLN A 90 8.85 -0.83 -1.84
C GLN A 90 10.03 -1.33 -0.99
N VAL A 91 10.27 -0.65 0.13
CA VAL A 91 11.26 -0.99 1.15
C VAL A 91 10.46 -1.51 2.33
N GLY A 92 10.26 -2.82 2.35
CA GLY A 92 9.55 -3.57 3.39
C GLY A 92 10.45 -4.66 3.93
#